data_AF-A0A1R1BQI4-F1
#
_entry.id   AF-A0A1R1BQI4-F1
#
_cell.length_a   1.000
_cell.length_b   1.000
_cell.length_c   1.000
_cell.angle_alpha   90.00
_cell.angle_beta   90.00
_cell.angle_gamma   90.00
#
_symmetry.space_group_name_H-M   'P 1'
#
loop_
_entity.id
_entity.type
_entity.pdbx_description
1 polymer ?
#
loop_
_entity_poly.entity_id
_entity_poly.type
_entity_poly.pdbx_seq_one_letter_code
_entity_poly.pdbx_strand_id
1 'polypeptide(L)'
;MKSITQEITEELLAVMDMYQRIARQLIDQLILETDQPDRMEILAGAYDMLTNADVIHGGEELTGNWFFDVHGEHCMFQNTETGQTLEVSLGSPEDVGNMDPYFFYNFIKTTPEIAYLTAYFENPFKDMLDFFERLQAQHVLIHVHGVEYRKVL
;
A
#
# COMPACT_ATOMS: atom_id res chain seq x y z
N MET A 1 8.34 -17.78 10.63
CA MET A 1 9.07 -17.28 9.43
C MET A 1 10.21 -18.23 9.06
N LYS A 2 10.35 -18.58 7.77
CA LYS A 2 11.52 -19.34 7.27
C LYS A 2 12.76 -18.45 7.22
N SER A 3 13.94 -19.07 7.03
CA SER A 3 15.17 -18.30 6.84
C SER A 3 15.07 -17.44 5.57
N ILE A 4 15.14 -16.12 5.75
CA ILE A 4 15.21 -15.13 4.67
C ILE A 4 16.68 -14.83 4.40
N THR A 5 17.14 -15.14 3.19
CA THR A 5 18.52 -14.87 2.74
C THR A 5 18.70 -13.39 2.40
N GLN A 6 19.94 -12.97 2.11
CA GLN A 6 20.23 -11.62 1.64
C GLN A 6 19.53 -11.33 0.31
N GLU A 7 19.57 -12.27 -0.64
CA GLU A 7 18.91 -12.14 -1.95
C GLU A 7 17.40 -11.92 -1.81
N ILE A 8 16.72 -12.72 -0.97
CA ILE A 8 15.28 -12.54 -0.72
C ILE A 8 15.00 -11.24 0.04
N THR A 9 15.92 -10.78 0.89
CA THR A 9 15.79 -9.47 1.54
C THR A 9 15.84 -8.34 0.51
N GLU A 10 16.79 -8.37 -0.42
CA GLU A 10 16.92 -7.38 -1.50
C GLU A 10 15.68 -7.36 -2.39
N GLU A 11 15.15 -8.54 -2.71
CA GLU A 11 13.91 -8.65 -3.48
C GLU A 11 12.71 -8.04 -2.75
N LEU A 12 12.53 -8.37 -1.46
CA LEU A 12 11.47 -7.77 -0.64
C LEU A 12 11.61 -6.25 -0.53
N LEU A 13 12.83 -5.72 -0.47
CA LEU A 13 13.07 -4.27 -0.48
C LEU A 13 12.67 -3.63 -1.82
N ALA A 14 12.89 -4.29 -2.94
CA ALA A 14 12.43 -3.82 -4.25
C ALA A 14 10.88 -3.89 -4.35
N VAL A 15 10.27 -4.90 -3.72
CA VAL A 15 8.81 -5.00 -3.61
C VAL A 15 8.23 -3.87 -2.77
N MET A 16 8.91 -3.41 -1.72
CA MET A 16 8.50 -2.21 -0.97
C MET A 16 8.53 -0.95 -1.84
N ASP A 17 9.53 -0.79 -2.71
CA ASP A 17 9.58 0.34 -3.65
C ASP A 17 8.45 0.28 -4.68
N MET A 18 8.15 -0.93 -5.17
CA MET A 18 6.99 -1.18 -6.04
C MET A 18 5.68 -0.83 -5.33
N TYR A 19 5.53 -1.33 -4.09
CA TYR A 19 4.72 -0.81 -3.00
C TYR A 19 4.29 0.64 -3.17
N GLN A 20 5.23 1.48 -2.77
CA GLN A 20 5.07 2.92 -2.63
C GLN A 20 4.77 3.59 -3.96
N ARG A 21 5.34 3.09 -5.07
CA ARG A 21 5.09 3.62 -6.41
C ARG A 21 3.65 3.40 -6.84
N ILE A 22 3.12 2.18 -6.68
CA ILE A 22 1.74 1.86 -7.06
C ILE A 22 0.77 2.61 -6.14
N ALA A 23 1.02 2.63 -4.83
CA ALA A 23 0.22 3.36 -3.85
C ALA A 23 0.06 4.85 -4.22
N ARG A 24 1.16 5.54 -4.54
CA ARG A 24 1.13 6.95 -4.96
C ARG A 24 0.38 7.14 -6.27
N GLN A 25 0.62 6.28 -7.26
CA GLN A 25 -0.09 6.34 -8.53
C GLN A 25 -1.60 6.21 -8.33
N LEU A 26 -2.06 5.24 -7.54
CA LEU A 26 -3.48 4.99 -7.33
C LEU A 26 -4.17 6.12 -6.55
N ILE A 27 -3.48 6.73 -5.58
CA ILE A 27 -4.01 7.92 -4.90
C ILE A 27 -4.10 9.12 -5.85
N ASP A 28 -3.08 9.35 -6.69
CA ASP A 28 -3.14 10.41 -7.70
C ASP A 28 -4.32 10.19 -8.66
N GLN A 29 -4.54 8.94 -9.09
CA GLN A 29 -5.69 8.57 -9.92
C GLN A 29 -7.01 8.79 -9.19
N LEU A 30 -7.13 8.38 -7.91
CA LEU A 30 -8.31 8.62 -7.11
C LEU A 30 -8.65 10.12 -7.04
N ILE A 31 -7.67 10.98 -6.74
CA ILE A 31 -7.85 12.44 -6.66
C ILE A 31 -8.23 13.07 -8.02
N LEU A 32 -7.66 12.56 -9.10
CA LEU A 32 -7.79 13.16 -10.42
C LEU A 32 -9.00 12.66 -11.22
N GLU A 33 -9.41 11.42 -10.98
CA GLU A 33 -10.43 10.72 -11.76
C GLU A 33 -11.79 10.63 -11.06
N THR A 34 -11.91 11.10 -9.80
CA THR A 34 -13.17 11.15 -9.05
C THR A 34 -13.59 12.57 -8.68
N ASP A 35 -14.89 12.79 -8.50
CA ASP A 35 -15.48 14.08 -8.15
C ASP A 35 -15.39 14.33 -6.63
N GLN A 36 -14.17 14.40 -6.10
CA GLN A 36 -13.94 14.59 -4.67
C GLN A 36 -14.51 15.94 -4.18
N PRO A 37 -15.33 15.97 -3.11
CA PRO A 37 -15.99 17.19 -2.64
C PRO A 37 -15.00 18.25 -2.13
N ASP A 38 -13.93 17.84 -1.45
CA ASP A 38 -12.93 18.72 -0.83
C ASP A 38 -11.60 18.70 -1.61
N ARG A 39 -11.69 18.70 -2.95
CA ARG A 39 -10.54 18.48 -3.85
C ARG A 39 -9.39 19.47 -3.62
N MET A 40 -9.68 20.72 -3.28
CA MET A 40 -8.64 21.74 -3.09
C MET A 40 -7.80 21.46 -1.84
N GLU A 41 -8.45 21.06 -0.75
CA GLU A 41 -7.86 20.66 0.52
C GLU A 41 -7.06 19.36 0.35
N ILE A 42 -7.62 18.38 -0.37
CA ILE A 42 -6.94 17.12 -0.69
C ILE A 42 -5.67 17.39 -1.50
N LEU A 43 -5.74 18.25 -2.53
CA LEU A 43 -4.56 18.65 -3.32
C LEU A 43 -3.52 19.43 -2.47
N ALA A 44 -3.94 20.06 -1.38
CA ALA A 44 -3.05 20.70 -0.41
C ALA A 44 -2.46 19.71 0.62
N GLY A 45 -2.88 18.43 0.59
CA GLY A 45 -2.33 17.34 1.39
C GLY A 45 -3.26 16.78 2.48
N ALA A 46 -4.53 17.21 2.54
CA ALA A 46 -5.52 16.65 3.47
C ALA A 46 -6.11 15.34 2.92
N TYR A 47 -5.28 14.28 2.88
CA TYR A 47 -5.69 13.00 2.29
C TYR A 47 -6.73 12.26 3.15
N ASP A 48 -6.87 12.63 4.42
CA ASP A 48 -7.93 12.18 5.33
C ASP A 48 -9.34 12.60 4.89
N MET A 49 -9.44 13.56 3.97
CA MET A 49 -10.70 14.01 3.39
C MET A 49 -11.10 13.25 2.11
N LEU A 50 -10.30 12.28 1.66
CA LEU A 50 -10.67 11.42 0.54
C LEU A 50 -11.94 10.61 0.86
N THR A 51 -12.77 10.38 -0.15
CA THR A 51 -14.04 9.65 0.00
C THR A 51 -14.29 8.70 -1.16
N ASN A 52 -15.30 7.83 -1.00
CA ASN A 52 -15.90 7.02 -2.07
C ASN A 52 -16.73 7.91 -3.04
N ALA A 53 -16.06 8.86 -3.70
CA ALA A 53 -16.66 9.78 -4.66
C ALA A 53 -16.88 9.11 -6.02
N ASP A 54 -17.82 9.63 -6.81
CA ASP A 54 -18.13 9.10 -8.13
C ASP A 54 -16.97 9.33 -9.11
N VAL A 55 -16.72 8.34 -9.98
CA VAL A 55 -15.74 8.44 -11.05
C VAL A 55 -16.25 9.38 -12.15
N ILE A 56 -15.45 10.39 -12.50
CA ILE A 56 -15.84 11.49 -13.40
C ILE A 56 -16.25 11.00 -14.79
N HIS A 57 -15.67 9.90 -15.28
CA HIS A 57 -15.94 9.36 -16.60
C HIS A 57 -17.09 8.34 -16.65
N GLY A 58 -17.85 8.17 -15.55
CA GLY A 58 -19.11 7.43 -15.54
C GLY A 58 -18.99 5.91 -15.38
N GLY A 59 -17.89 5.42 -14.79
CA GLY A 59 -17.67 4.01 -14.41
C GLY A 59 -17.60 3.82 -12.89
N GLU A 60 -17.21 2.62 -12.46
CA GLU A 60 -16.98 2.27 -11.03
C GLU A 60 -15.49 2.10 -10.71
N GLU A 61 -14.62 2.23 -11.71
CA GLU A 61 -13.19 1.91 -11.64
C GLU A 61 -12.35 3.11 -12.10
N LEU A 62 -11.19 3.27 -11.48
CA LEU A 62 -10.12 4.14 -11.96
C LEU A 62 -9.42 3.50 -13.16
N THR A 63 -8.66 4.33 -13.90
CA THR A 63 -7.86 3.88 -15.04
C THR A 63 -6.99 2.66 -14.70
N GLY A 64 -7.12 1.61 -15.52
CA GLY A 64 -6.43 0.34 -15.32
C GLY A 64 -7.23 -0.72 -14.58
N ASN A 65 -8.56 -0.56 -14.50
CA ASN A 65 -9.50 -1.47 -13.85
C ASN A 65 -9.28 -1.55 -12.33
N TRP A 66 -9.02 -0.40 -11.71
CA TRP A 66 -8.78 -0.30 -10.28
C TRP A 66 -10.04 0.20 -9.57
N PHE A 67 -10.70 -0.71 -8.86
CA PHE A 67 -11.71 -0.35 -7.87
C PHE A 67 -11.03 0.22 -6.62
N PHE A 68 -11.74 1.10 -5.91
CA PHE A 68 -11.29 1.69 -4.65
C PHE A 68 -12.42 1.69 -3.62
N ASP A 69 -12.05 1.51 -2.35
CA ASP A 69 -12.95 1.61 -1.21
C ASP A 69 -12.27 2.40 -0.08
N VAL A 70 -12.67 3.64 0.10
CA VAL A 70 -12.25 4.51 1.20
C VAL A 70 -13.06 4.17 2.46
N HIS A 71 -12.36 3.75 3.52
CA HIS A 71 -12.98 3.36 4.76
C HIS A 71 -12.09 3.68 5.97
N GLY A 72 -12.65 4.39 6.95
CA GLY A 72 -11.88 4.86 8.11
C GLY A 72 -10.72 5.75 7.67
N GLU A 73 -9.51 5.41 8.12
CA GLU A 73 -8.26 6.13 7.80
C GLU A 73 -7.50 5.49 6.62
N HIS A 74 -8.15 4.61 5.84
CA HIS A 74 -7.53 3.83 4.78
C HIS A 74 -8.30 3.88 3.45
N CYS A 75 -7.60 3.56 2.36
CA CYS A 75 -8.21 3.21 1.08
C CYS A 75 -7.69 1.86 0.63
N MET A 76 -8.59 0.92 0.36
CA MET A 76 -8.26 -0.33 -0.32
C MET A 76 -8.48 -0.16 -1.82
N PHE A 77 -7.48 -0.53 -2.59
CA PHE A 77 -7.53 -0.64 -4.04
C PHE A 77 -7.54 -2.10 -4.45
N GLN A 78 -8.39 -2.46 -5.41
CA GLN A 78 -8.42 -3.77 -6.01
C GLN A 78 -8.43 -3.66 -7.53
N ASN A 79 -7.47 -4.30 -8.19
CA ASN A 79 -7.50 -4.46 -9.62
C ASN A 79 -8.50 -5.57 -9.98
N THR A 80 -9.59 -5.23 -10.67
CA THR A 80 -10.70 -6.15 -10.92
C THR A 80 -10.38 -7.21 -11.96
N GLU A 81 -9.36 -6.99 -12.81
CA GLU A 81 -8.88 -7.98 -13.77
C GLU A 81 -7.91 -9.01 -13.15
N THR A 82 -6.94 -8.54 -12.35
CA THR A 82 -5.88 -9.40 -11.82
C THR A 82 -6.17 -9.93 -10.40
N GLY A 83 -7.07 -9.27 -9.67
CA GLY A 83 -7.32 -9.53 -8.26
C GLY A 83 -6.25 -8.98 -7.32
N GLN A 84 -5.28 -8.22 -7.83
CA GLN A 84 -4.27 -7.55 -7.02
C GLN A 84 -4.93 -6.55 -6.06
N THR A 85 -4.48 -6.54 -4.81
CA THR A 85 -5.01 -5.67 -3.75
C THR A 85 -3.89 -4.86 -3.14
N LEU A 86 -4.14 -3.58 -2.87
CA LEU A 86 -3.20 -2.69 -2.20
C LEU A 86 -3.99 -1.77 -1.28
N GLU A 87 -3.58 -1.68 -0.01
CA GLU A 87 -4.27 -0.84 0.97
C GLU A 87 -3.30 0.23 1.48
N VAL A 88 -3.76 1.47 1.57
CA VAL A 88 -2.94 2.65 1.93
C VAL A 88 -3.58 3.45 3.03
N SER A 89 -2.76 4.18 3.77
CA SER A 89 -3.19 5.07 4.86
C SER A 89 -3.42 6.49 4.34
N LEU A 90 -4.51 7.11 4.78
CA LEU A 90 -5.03 8.39 4.29
C LEU A 90 -4.84 9.51 5.31
N GLY A 91 -3.60 9.78 5.76
CA GLY A 91 -3.33 10.95 6.59
C GLY A 91 -2.86 12.13 5.76
N SER A 92 -1.74 11.91 5.07
CA SER A 92 -1.04 12.91 4.26
C SER A 92 -0.35 12.24 3.06
N PRO A 93 0.21 13.01 2.11
CA PRO A 93 1.02 12.46 1.02
C PRO A 93 2.23 11.61 1.48
N GLU A 94 2.69 11.79 2.72
CA GLU A 94 3.77 10.96 3.29
C GLU A 94 3.28 9.59 3.76
N ASP A 95 2.01 9.47 4.14
CA ASP A 95 1.45 8.26 4.74
C ASP A 95 1.04 7.20 3.71
N VAL A 96 0.77 7.61 2.47
CA VAL A 96 0.38 6.72 1.36
C VAL A 96 1.35 5.57 1.12
N GLY A 97 2.64 5.80 1.41
CA GLY A 97 3.69 4.78 1.24
C GLY A 97 4.07 4.03 2.53
N ASN A 98 3.39 4.30 3.64
CA ASN A 98 3.56 3.52 4.85
C ASN A 98 3.01 2.10 4.62
N MET A 99 3.65 1.13 5.25
CA MET A 99 3.33 -0.27 5.10
C MET A 99 2.92 -0.85 6.44
N ASP A 100 1.69 -1.33 6.50
CA ASP A 100 1.24 -2.27 7.52
C ASP A 100 1.68 -3.70 7.15
N PRO A 101 2.16 -4.52 8.11
CA PRO A 101 2.63 -5.88 7.83
C PRO A 101 1.59 -6.79 7.18
N TYR A 102 0.32 -6.74 7.60
CA TYR A 102 -0.74 -7.56 7.02
C TYR A 102 -1.11 -7.08 5.61
N PHE A 103 -1.27 -5.77 5.43
CA PHE A 103 -1.61 -5.22 4.11
C PHE A 103 -0.50 -5.41 3.09
N PHE A 104 0.76 -5.22 3.49
CA PHE A 104 1.91 -5.48 2.62
C PHE A 104 2.03 -6.97 2.27
N TYR A 105 1.80 -7.88 3.24
CA TYR A 105 1.73 -9.31 2.94
C TYR A 105 0.62 -9.63 1.93
N ASN A 106 -0.58 -9.05 2.09
CA ASN A 106 -1.69 -9.27 1.17
C ASN A 106 -1.38 -8.73 -0.23
N PHE A 107 -0.72 -7.58 -0.35
CA PHE A 107 -0.22 -7.08 -1.62
C PHE A 107 0.71 -8.08 -2.32
N ILE A 108 1.71 -8.60 -1.61
CA ILE A 108 2.60 -9.64 -2.18
C ILE A 108 1.77 -10.85 -2.62
N LYS A 109 0.87 -11.33 -1.75
CA LYS A 109 0.04 -12.51 -1.99
C LYS A 109 -0.84 -12.38 -3.22
N THR A 110 -1.41 -11.21 -3.48
CA THR A 110 -2.35 -10.98 -4.59
C THR A 110 -1.66 -10.46 -5.85
N THR A 111 -0.34 -10.27 -5.82
CA THR A 111 0.47 -9.86 -6.98
C THR A 111 1.15 -11.10 -7.60
N PRO A 112 0.64 -11.66 -8.71
CA PRO A 112 1.03 -13.00 -9.20
C PRO A 112 2.54 -13.21 -9.41
N GLU A 113 3.24 -12.19 -9.90
CA GLU A 113 4.66 -12.22 -10.21
C GLU A 113 5.57 -12.32 -8.98
N ILE A 114 5.09 -11.93 -7.80
CA ILE A 114 5.86 -11.94 -6.54
C ILE A 114 5.19 -12.76 -5.43
N ALA A 115 4.03 -13.38 -5.71
CA ALA A 115 3.27 -14.14 -4.73
C ALA A 115 4.08 -15.28 -4.07
N TYR A 116 5.10 -15.80 -4.76
CA TYR A 116 5.99 -16.83 -4.21
C TYR A 116 6.77 -16.36 -2.97
N LEU A 117 7.01 -15.06 -2.79
CA LEU A 117 7.68 -14.50 -1.61
C LEU A 117 6.88 -14.71 -0.33
N THR A 118 5.56 -14.91 -0.42
CA THR A 118 4.74 -15.27 0.74
C THR A 118 5.15 -16.60 1.39
N ALA A 119 5.82 -17.49 0.65
CA ALA A 119 6.24 -18.80 1.16
C ALA A 119 7.25 -18.72 2.33
N TYR A 120 7.85 -17.55 2.59
CA TYR A 120 8.75 -17.28 3.71
C TYR A 120 8.02 -16.87 5.01
N PHE A 121 6.73 -16.52 4.92
CA PHE A 121 5.91 -16.02 6.02
C PHE A 121 4.76 -17.02 6.29
N GLU A 122 4.89 -17.81 7.34
CA GLU A 122 3.90 -18.81 7.75
C GLU A 122 2.72 -18.17 8.50
N ASN A 123 3.03 -17.19 9.35
CA ASN A 123 2.03 -16.32 9.98
C ASN A 123 2.06 -14.94 9.29
N PRO A 124 1.09 -14.63 8.41
CA PRO A 124 1.09 -13.44 7.57
C PRO A 124 1.46 -12.15 8.29
N PHE A 125 0.79 -11.86 9.42
CA PHE A 125 1.03 -10.63 10.17
C PHE A 125 2.30 -10.74 11.01
N LYS A 126 2.42 -11.77 11.85
CA LYS A 126 3.50 -11.84 12.84
C LYS A 126 4.87 -11.97 12.19
N ASP A 127 4.99 -12.80 11.15
CA ASP A 127 6.28 -13.00 10.47
C ASP A 127 6.69 -11.76 9.67
N MET A 128 5.73 -11.06 9.05
CA MET A 128 6.02 -9.82 8.34
C MET A 128 6.40 -8.69 9.30
N LEU A 129 5.74 -8.61 10.46
CA LEU A 129 6.11 -7.69 11.53
C LEU A 129 7.53 -7.97 12.04
N ASP A 130 7.88 -9.24 12.27
CA ASP A 130 9.25 -9.61 12.69
C ASP A 130 10.30 -9.24 11.64
N PHE A 131 9.97 -9.37 10.36
CA PHE A 131 10.82 -8.91 9.27
C PHE A 131 10.98 -7.38 9.27
N PHE A 132 9.90 -6.63 9.49
CA PHE A 132 9.92 -5.17 9.54
C PHE A 132 10.72 -4.66 10.74
N GLU A 133 10.52 -5.22 11.94
CA GLU A 133 11.28 -4.90 13.15
C GLU A 133 12.78 -5.16 12.96
N ARG A 134 13.14 -6.24 12.27
CA ARG A 134 14.54 -6.53 11.90
C ARG A 134 15.13 -5.47 10.97
N LEU A 135 14.39 -5.06 9.94
CA LEU A 135 14.82 -4.00 9.03
C LEU A 135 14.89 -2.63 9.73
N GLN A 136 13.99 -2.37 10.68
CA GLN A 136 14.06 -1.17 11.52
C GLN A 136 15.32 -1.16 12.39
N ALA A 137 15.68 -2.28 13.03
CA ALA A 137 16.92 -2.39 13.79
C ALA A 137 18.18 -2.18 12.93
N GLN A 138 18.06 -2.37 11.61
CA GLN A 138 19.10 -2.10 10.61
C GLN A 138 19.03 -0.69 10.02
N HIS A 139 18.08 0.15 10.47
CA HIS A 139 17.82 1.51 9.95
C HIS A 139 17.38 1.55 8.48
N VAL A 140 16.86 0.44 7.96
CA VAL A 140 16.29 0.36 6.61
C VAL A 140 14.83 0.81 6.61
N LEU A 141 14.10 0.52 7.69
CA LEU A 141 12.76 1.04 7.95
C LEU A 141 12.77 1.95 9.18
N ILE A 142 11.79 2.84 9.26
CA ILE A 142 11.40 3.52 10.50
C ILE A 142 9.98 3.12 10.89
N HIS A 143 9.75 2.99 12.20
CA HIS A 143 8.40 2.91 12.75
C HIS A 143 7.75 4.29 12.72
N VAL A 144 6.51 4.36 12.24
CA VAL A 144 5.77 5.63 12.13
C VAL A 144 4.79 5.76 13.30
N HIS A 145 3.76 4.91 13.33
CA HIS A 145 2.78 4.83 14.40
C HIS A 145 2.09 3.46 14.36
N GLY A 146 1.49 3.03 15.47
CA GLY A 146 0.80 1.73 15.51
C GLY A 146 1.70 0.58 15.07
N VAL A 147 1.36 -0.05 13.95
CA VAL A 147 2.14 -1.11 13.28
C VAL A 147 2.66 -0.70 11.90
N GLU A 148 2.60 0.58 11.57
CA GLU A 148 3.04 1.10 10.28
C GLU A 148 4.54 1.41 10.24
N TYR A 149 5.15 1.05 9.10
CA TYR A 149 6.56 1.26 8.83
C TYR A 149 6.76 1.99 7.52
N ARG A 150 7.83 2.79 7.44
CA ARG A 150 8.23 3.50 6.23
C ARG A 150 9.65 3.11 5.87
N LYS A 151 9.88 2.80 4.59
CA LYS A 151 11.23 2.57 4.08
C LYS A 151 12.01 3.88 4.04
N VAL A 152 13.22 3.85 4.59
CA VAL A 152 14.18 4.97 4.53
C VAL A 152 14.89 4.89 3.18
N LEU A 153 15.00 6.04 2.50
CA LEU A 153 15.71 6.18 1.22
C LEU A 153 17.19 5.80 1.33
#